data_AF-A0A7C3WT12-F1
#
_entry.id   AF-A0A7C3WT12-F1
#
_cell.length_a   1.000
_cell.length_b   1.000
_cell.length_c   1.000
_cell.angle_alpha   90.00
_cell.angle_beta   90.00
_cell.angle_gamma   90.00
#
_symmetry.space_group_name_H-M   'P 1'
#
loop_
_entity.id
_entity.type
_entity.pdbx_description
1 polymer ?
#
loop_
_entity_poly.entity_id
_entity_poly.type
_entity_poly.pdbx_seq_one_letter_code
_entity_poly.pdbx_strand_id
1 'polypeptide(L)'
;MAVAAEDRARRTERRRAASAATSFLSTLFFSSWFTHDKPLAHDLYAGTYVLTTHFSYSRVNPTAVERRSFSTRWAAVTSLFLLLALLPSTATLHASSSDPYHPYGYFTHPYPDVALRAGDIVIGHYPGQEYTIVGYWSHAGILYRYDSTLRDWLVVEALFEGVRVNTLREFLSRYSAVVILRVNGVSDSAAAKAASWAYSKLYYPYDWNGYYKQVYGPSYYCSELVWAAYMATTSVDIDAYVWLPQNWYGVLPGEIVADSDTYAVWYSNLEG
;
A
#
# COMPACT_ATOMS: atom_id res chain seq x y z
N MET A 1 23.88 -53.75 10.15
CA MET A 1 23.92 -52.45 9.43
C MET A 1 23.11 -52.42 8.13
N ALA A 2 22.76 -53.55 7.51
CA ALA A 2 21.95 -53.56 6.26
C ALA A 2 20.47 -53.10 6.45
N VAL A 3 19.85 -53.41 7.59
CA VAL A 3 18.42 -53.10 7.84
C VAL A 3 18.13 -51.60 7.92
N ALA A 4 19.09 -50.80 8.38
CA ALA A 4 18.94 -49.34 8.48
C ALA A 4 19.05 -48.63 7.12
N ALA A 5 19.76 -49.23 6.15
CA ALA A 5 19.87 -48.71 4.79
C ALA A 5 18.59 -48.94 3.99
N GLU A 6 17.95 -50.10 4.19
CA GLU A 6 16.70 -50.46 3.52
C GLU A 6 15.52 -49.60 3.99
N ASP A 7 15.45 -49.26 5.28
CA ASP A 7 14.40 -48.38 5.81
C ASP A 7 14.54 -46.92 5.30
N ARG A 8 15.78 -46.44 5.07
CA ARG A 8 16.01 -45.13 4.44
C ARG A 8 15.59 -45.10 2.96
N ALA A 9 15.82 -46.18 2.22
CA ALA A 9 15.42 -46.27 0.82
C ALA A 9 13.88 -46.24 0.69
N ARG A 10 13.17 -47.03 1.50
CA ARG A 10 11.69 -47.08 1.49
C ARG A 10 11.04 -45.75 1.90
N ARG A 11 11.64 -45.01 2.84
CA ARG A 11 11.15 -43.66 3.21
C ARG A 11 11.35 -42.63 2.09
N THR A 12 12.43 -42.75 1.33
CA THR A 12 12.74 -41.84 0.22
C THR A 12 11.78 -42.08 -0.96
N GLU A 13 11.46 -43.35 -1.23
CA GLU A 13 10.52 -43.74 -2.29
C GLU A 13 9.07 -43.35 -1.96
N ARG A 14 8.64 -43.51 -0.70
CA ARG A 14 7.33 -43.02 -0.23
C ARG A 14 7.20 -41.50 -0.33
N ARG A 15 8.28 -40.74 -0.07
CA ARG A 15 8.29 -39.27 -0.24
C ARG A 15 8.21 -38.85 -1.71
N ARG A 16 8.83 -39.60 -2.63
CA ARG A 16 8.74 -39.34 -4.08
C ARG A 16 7.35 -39.67 -4.64
N ALA A 17 6.73 -40.76 -4.19
CA ALA A 17 5.37 -41.14 -4.60
C ALA A 17 4.32 -40.14 -4.09
N ALA A 18 4.47 -39.62 -2.86
CA ALA A 18 3.60 -38.56 -2.34
C ALA A 18 3.75 -37.24 -3.12
N SER A 19 4.97 -36.88 -3.53
CA SER A 19 5.21 -35.67 -4.32
C SER A 19 4.66 -35.76 -5.75
N ALA A 20 4.64 -36.96 -6.34
CA ALA A 20 4.06 -37.20 -7.67
C ALA A 20 2.52 -37.23 -7.64
N ALA A 21 1.92 -37.76 -6.58
CA ALA A 21 0.46 -37.78 -6.42
C ALA A 21 -0.14 -36.37 -6.25
N THR A 22 0.59 -35.46 -5.59
CA THR A 22 0.17 -34.04 -5.46
C THR A 22 0.27 -33.28 -6.79
N SER A 23 1.22 -33.66 -7.65
CA SER A 23 1.41 -33.05 -8.98
C SER A 23 0.41 -33.54 -10.05
N PHE A 24 -0.20 -34.72 -9.86
CA PHE A 24 -1.15 -35.28 -10.84
C PHE A 24 -2.60 -34.83 -10.56
N LEU A 25 -2.94 -34.50 -9.32
CA LEU A 25 -4.27 -34.01 -8.95
C LEU A 25 -4.48 -32.53 -9.30
N SER A 26 -3.43 -31.73 -9.43
CA SER A 26 -3.50 -30.32 -9.85
C SER A 26 -3.73 -30.14 -11.36
N THR A 27 -3.45 -31.17 -12.18
CA THR A 27 -3.47 -31.05 -13.65
C THR A 27 -4.83 -31.45 -14.27
N LEU A 28 -5.72 -32.13 -13.54
CA LEU A 28 -6.97 -32.69 -14.07
C LEU A 28 -8.25 -31.89 -13.75
N PHE A 29 -8.16 -30.78 -13.02
CA PHE A 29 -9.33 -29.94 -12.71
C PHE A 29 -9.42 -28.62 -13.50
N PHE A 30 -8.45 -28.34 -14.38
CA PHE A 30 -8.30 -27.02 -15.02
C PHE A 30 -8.93 -26.90 -16.43
N SER A 31 -9.64 -27.91 -16.94
CA SER A 31 -10.14 -27.92 -18.33
C SER A 31 -11.65 -27.70 -18.50
N SER A 32 -12.35 -27.13 -17.53
CA SER A 32 -13.71 -26.63 -17.76
C SER A 32 -13.91 -25.31 -17.03
N TRP A 33 -14.71 -24.42 -17.62
CA TRP A 33 -15.07 -23.09 -17.13
C TRP A 33 -14.24 -21.91 -17.65
N PHE A 34 -14.23 -21.71 -18.98
CA PHE A 34 -14.26 -20.36 -19.54
C PHE A 34 -15.04 -20.36 -20.86
N THR A 35 -16.36 -20.19 -20.76
CA THR A 35 -17.17 -19.58 -21.82
C THR A 35 -18.37 -18.89 -21.17
N HIS A 36 -18.32 -17.57 -21.01
CA HIS A 36 -19.46 -16.71 -21.37
C HIS A 36 -19.10 -15.22 -21.25
N ASP A 37 -19.13 -14.56 -22.40
CA ASP A 37 -19.34 -13.13 -22.54
C ASP A 37 -20.58 -12.66 -21.78
N LYS A 38 -20.57 -11.41 -21.29
CA LYS A 38 -21.66 -10.46 -21.56
C LYS A 38 -21.31 -9.00 -21.20
N PRO A 39 -21.98 -8.03 -21.86
CA PRO A 39 -21.50 -6.67 -22.05
C PRO A 39 -22.11 -5.63 -21.08
N LEU A 40 -21.52 -4.44 -21.17
CA LEU A 40 -21.95 -3.15 -20.65
C LEU A 40 -23.46 -2.89 -20.76
N ALA A 41 -24.05 -2.35 -19.69
CA ALA A 41 -25.33 -1.67 -19.72
C ALA A 41 -25.31 -0.40 -18.86
N HIS A 42 -25.70 0.68 -19.53
CA HIS A 42 -26.02 2.00 -19.00
C HIS A 42 -27.42 2.03 -18.34
N ASP A 43 -27.63 3.11 -17.59
CA ASP A 43 -28.89 3.81 -17.28
C ASP A 43 -29.55 3.67 -15.88
N LEU A 44 -29.48 4.82 -15.17
CA LEU A 44 -30.57 5.61 -14.59
C LEU A 44 -31.63 4.92 -13.70
N TYR A 45 -31.72 5.32 -12.43
CA TYR A 45 -32.72 6.32 -11.94
C TYR A 45 -32.73 6.46 -10.40
N ALA A 46 -33.11 7.67 -10.00
CA ALA A 46 -33.43 8.24 -8.69
C ALA A 46 -34.00 7.32 -7.58
N GLY A 47 -33.68 7.69 -6.33
CA GLY A 47 -34.35 7.18 -5.13
C GLY A 47 -33.90 7.88 -3.85
N THR A 48 -34.39 9.09 -3.63
CA THR A 48 -34.32 9.87 -2.39
C THR A 48 -34.97 9.14 -1.22
N TYR A 49 -34.26 8.95 -0.10
CA TYR A 49 -34.87 8.90 1.23
C TYR A 49 -33.99 9.60 2.27
N VAL A 50 -34.50 10.74 2.73
CA VAL A 50 -34.05 11.48 3.91
C VAL A 50 -34.66 10.80 5.13
N LEU A 51 -33.84 10.45 6.12
CA LEU A 51 -34.32 10.16 7.47
C LEU A 51 -33.46 10.92 8.48
N THR A 52 -33.90 12.14 8.75
CA THR A 52 -33.55 12.94 9.93
C THR A 52 -34.21 12.32 11.16
N THR A 53 -33.41 11.97 12.17
CA THR A 53 -33.89 11.87 13.54
C THR A 53 -33.08 12.81 14.44
N HIS A 54 -33.79 13.78 14.99
CA HIS A 54 -33.33 14.67 16.04
C HIS A 54 -33.20 13.91 17.36
N PHE A 55 -32.08 14.08 18.04
CA PHE A 55 -32.00 13.94 19.50
C PHE A 55 -31.48 15.25 20.07
N SER A 56 -32.32 15.92 20.85
CA SER A 56 -31.99 17.11 21.65
C SER A 56 -32.63 16.95 23.02
N TYR A 57 -31.80 16.91 24.06
CA TYR A 57 -31.99 17.37 25.46
C TYR A 57 -30.90 16.67 26.31
N SER A 58 -30.25 17.24 27.31
CA SER A 58 -30.38 18.53 27.98
C SER A 58 -29.07 18.83 28.70
N ARG A 59 -28.69 20.11 28.77
CA ARG A 59 -27.63 20.58 29.66
C ARG A 59 -28.17 20.58 31.09
N VAL A 60 -27.40 20.02 32.02
CA VAL A 60 -27.50 20.37 33.44
C VAL A 60 -26.12 20.81 33.90
N ASN A 61 -26.02 22.09 34.23
CA ASN A 61 -24.88 22.72 34.89
C ASN A 61 -25.43 23.34 36.17
N PRO A 62 -24.91 22.98 37.35
CA PRO A 62 -24.96 23.86 38.49
C PRO A 62 -23.54 24.16 38.99
N THR A 63 -23.13 25.39 38.69
CA THR A 63 -22.52 26.35 39.63
C THR A 63 -21.66 25.86 40.80
N ALA A 64 -20.42 26.33 40.75
CA ALA A 64 -19.75 27.16 41.76
C ALA A 64 -19.06 26.50 42.97
N VAL A 65 -18.13 27.30 43.52
CA VAL A 65 -17.27 27.10 44.70
C VAL A 65 -16.00 26.30 44.35
N GLU A 66 -14.77 26.80 44.47
CA GLU A 66 -14.19 27.67 45.49
C GLU A 66 -12.95 28.40 44.93
N ARG A 67 -12.84 29.70 45.21
CA ARG A 67 -11.58 30.44 45.07
C ARG A 67 -10.64 30.00 46.19
N ARG A 68 -9.42 29.57 45.87
CA ARG A 68 -8.28 29.73 46.78
C ARG A 68 -7.09 30.28 46.03
N SER A 69 -6.80 31.54 46.33
CA SER A 69 -5.54 32.21 46.06
C SER A 69 -4.41 31.50 46.79
N PHE A 70 -3.35 31.13 46.07
CA PHE A 70 -2.03 30.97 46.66
C PHE A 70 -1.07 31.91 45.93
N SER A 71 -0.80 33.02 46.59
CA SER A 71 0.44 33.77 46.41
C SER A 71 1.59 32.93 46.94
N THR A 72 2.69 32.79 46.20
CA THR A 72 4.04 32.94 46.75
C THR A 72 5.05 33.12 45.61
N ARG A 73 5.92 34.11 45.81
CA ARG A 73 7.03 34.52 44.96
C ARG A 73 8.20 33.54 45.07
N TRP A 74 8.83 33.18 43.96
CA TRP A 74 10.25 32.80 43.85
C TRP A 74 10.68 33.22 42.43
N ALA A 75 11.35 34.34 42.23
CA ALA A 75 12.81 34.52 42.36
C ALA A 75 13.60 33.65 41.37
N ALA A 76 13.99 34.31 40.27
CA ALA A 76 15.21 34.14 39.47
C ALA A 76 15.80 32.72 39.31
N VAL A 77 15.70 32.19 38.08
CA VAL A 77 16.72 31.28 37.54
C VAL A 77 17.17 31.85 36.20
N THR A 78 18.34 32.45 36.28
CA THR A 78 19.39 32.65 35.27
C THR A 78 19.10 32.16 33.85
N SER A 79 19.11 33.12 32.93
CA SER A 79 19.25 32.98 31.49
C SER A 79 20.43 32.10 31.10
N LEU A 80 20.14 30.92 30.57
CA LEU A 80 21.11 30.09 29.86
C LEU A 80 20.94 30.37 28.36
N PHE A 81 21.94 31.00 27.77
CA PHE A 81 22.06 31.21 26.33
C PHE A 81 22.02 29.86 25.59
N LEU A 82 20.90 29.55 24.96
CA LEU A 82 20.78 28.44 24.02
C LEU A 82 20.96 28.98 22.60
N LEU A 83 22.21 29.17 22.18
CA LEU A 83 22.54 29.43 20.78
C LEU A 83 22.57 28.07 20.05
N LEU A 84 21.39 27.51 19.79
CA LEU A 84 21.26 26.32 18.96
C LEU A 84 21.39 26.77 17.50
N ALA A 85 22.55 26.48 16.90
CA ALA A 85 22.80 26.74 15.50
C ALA A 85 21.74 26.06 14.63
N LEU A 86 20.91 26.88 13.97
CA LEU A 86 20.04 26.49 12.87
C LEU A 86 20.92 26.12 11.67
N LEU A 87 21.40 24.88 11.63
CA LEU A 87 21.92 24.31 10.40
C LEU A 87 20.71 23.89 9.56
N PRO A 88 20.56 24.38 8.31
CA PRO A 88 19.59 23.81 7.39
C PRO A 88 19.98 22.35 7.13
N SER A 89 19.20 21.42 7.67
CA SER A 89 19.32 20.02 7.32
C SER A 89 18.88 19.86 5.86
N THR A 90 19.82 20.01 4.93
CA THR A 90 19.64 19.49 3.58
C THR A 90 19.66 17.97 3.70
N ALA A 91 18.49 17.39 3.96
CA ALA A 91 18.30 15.95 3.79
C ALA A 91 18.59 15.66 2.32
N THR A 92 19.80 15.15 2.05
CA THR A 92 20.14 14.58 0.77
C THR A 92 19.26 13.35 0.58
N LEU A 93 18.24 13.48 -0.27
CA LEU A 93 17.52 12.35 -0.82
C LEU A 93 18.55 11.51 -1.59
N HIS A 94 18.99 10.40 -1.00
CA HIS A 94 19.64 9.34 -1.74
C HIS A 94 18.54 8.66 -2.56
N ALA A 95 18.41 9.06 -3.83
CA ALA A 95 17.59 8.36 -4.81
C ALA A 95 18.47 7.32 -5.51
N SER A 96 18.10 6.06 -5.33
CA SER A 96 18.33 4.89 -6.19
C SER A 96 18.09 3.69 -5.30
N SER A 97 16.87 3.17 -5.29
CA SER A 97 16.66 1.80 -4.82
C SER A 97 17.31 0.86 -5.83
N SER A 98 18.16 -0.02 -5.32
CA SER A 98 18.71 -1.12 -6.10
C SER A 98 17.68 -2.24 -6.09
N ASP A 99 16.73 -2.22 -7.01
CA ASP A 99 16.13 -3.47 -7.46
C ASP A 99 17.07 -4.05 -8.54
N PRO A 100 17.97 -4.99 -8.19
CA PRO A 100 19.01 -5.44 -9.11
C PRO A 100 18.44 -6.38 -10.19
N TYR A 101 17.15 -6.75 -10.13
CA TYR A 101 16.57 -7.78 -10.99
C TYR A 101 15.53 -7.20 -11.96
N HIS A 102 16.04 -6.66 -13.07
CA HIS A 102 15.24 -6.29 -14.23
C HIS A 102 15.64 -7.10 -15.48
N PRO A 103 15.37 -8.43 -15.54
CA PRO A 103 15.69 -9.24 -16.73
C PRO A 103 15.06 -8.73 -18.04
N TYR A 104 13.97 -7.95 -17.97
CA TYR A 104 13.31 -7.34 -19.13
C TYR A 104 13.75 -5.90 -19.39
N GLY A 105 14.71 -5.38 -18.60
CA GLY A 105 15.19 -4.01 -18.69
C GLY A 105 14.22 -2.99 -18.10
N TYR A 106 14.45 -1.71 -18.44
CA TYR A 106 13.59 -0.60 -18.07
C TYR A 106 12.62 -0.25 -19.19
N PHE A 107 11.46 0.24 -18.79
CA PHE A 107 10.35 0.63 -19.64
C PHE A 107 10.30 2.14 -19.83
N THR A 108 9.69 2.60 -20.93
CA THR A 108 9.50 4.03 -21.19
C THR A 108 8.02 4.32 -21.40
N HIS A 109 7.36 4.78 -20.34
CA HIS A 109 5.99 5.25 -20.40
C HIS A 109 5.93 6.74 -20.74
N PRO A 110 4.85 7.22 -21.39
CA PRO A 110 4.53 8.63 -21.35
C PRO A 110 4.35 9.07 -19.89
N TYR A 111 4.74 10.30 -19.58
CA TYR A 111 4.46 10.86 -18.25
C TYR A 111 2.94 11.14 -18.15
N PRO A 112 2.30 10.93 -17.00
CA PRO A 112 0.86 11.13 -16.87
C PRO A 112 0.42 12.55 -17.27
N ASP A 113 -0.57 12.61 -18.16
CA ASP A 113 -1.15 13.83 -18.72
C ASP A 113 -2.43 14.26 -17.98
N VAL A 114 -2.53 13.86 -16.72
CA VAL A 114 -3.66 14.15 -15.83
C VAL A 114 -3.23 14.94 -14.61
N ALA A 115 -4.18 15.61 -13.96
CA ALA A 115 -3.93 16.32 -12.71
C ALA A 115 -3.74 15.32 -11.56
N LEU A 116 -2.48 15.01 -11.25
CA LEU A 116 -2.08 14.19 -10.11
C LEU A 116 -2.17 14.98 -8.79
N ARG A 117 -2.38 14.27 -7.68
CA ARG A 117 -2.36 14.82 -6.32
C ARG A 117 -1.65 13.88 -5.35
N ALA A 118 -1.25 14.44 -4.21
CA ALA A 118 -0.77 13.64 -3.09
C ALA A 118 -1.85 12.63 -2.65
N GLY A 119 -1.43 11.39 -2.42
CA GLY A 119 -2.29 10.26 -2.09
C GLY A 119 -2.73 9.43 -3.29
N ASP A 120 -2.60 9.92 -4.53
CA ASP A 120 -2.83 9.03 -5.68
C ASP A 120 -1.91 7.80 -5.58
N ILE A 121 -2.46 6.63 -5.88
CA ILE A 121 -1.79 5.34 -5.72
C ILE A 121 -1.19 4.95 -7.06
N VAL A 122 0.08 4.56 -7.09
CA VAL A 122 0.75 4.06 -8.29
C VAL A 122 0.90 2.56 -8.17
N ILE A 123 0.47 1.80 -9.17
CA ILE A 123 0.54 0.34 -9.17
C ILE A 123 1.19 -0.12 -10.47
N GLY A 124 2.21 -0.95 -10.33
CA GLY A 124 3.02 -1.46 -11.42
C GLY A 124 2.85 -2.96 -11.61
N HIS A 125 2.94 -3.41 -12.86
CA HIS A 125 3.10 -4.81 -13.24
C HIS A 125 4.51 -5.01 -13.80
N TYR A 126 5.21 -6.01 -13.28
CA TYR A 126 6.44 -6.51 -13.86
C TYR A 126 6.22 -7.87 -14.53
N PRO A 127 6.57 -8.05 -15.82
CA PRO A 127 6.33 -9.31 -16.51
C PRO A 127 7.04 -10.46 -15.80
N GLY A 128 6.35 -11.58 -15.59
CA GLY A 128 6.91 -12.77 -14.95
C GLY A 128 6.93 -12.73 -13.41
N GLN A 129 6.39 -11.70 -12.76
CA GLN A 129 6.19 -11.70 -11.30
C GLN A 129 4.85 -12.31 -10.85
N GLU A 130 3.98 -12.69 -11.78
CA GLU A 130 2.69 -13.34 -11.52
C GLU A 130 2.87 -14.74 -10.87
N TYR A 131 4.08 -15.29 -10.91
CA TYR A 131 4.45 -16.54 -10.25
C TYR A 131 4.81 -16.38 -8.77
N THR A 132 5.11 -15.17 -8.31
CA THR A 132 5.54 -14.87 -6.94
C THR A 132 4.52 -14.06 -6.14
N ILE A 133 3.73 -13.24 -6.83
CA ILE A 133 2.64 -12.47 -6.28
C ILE A 133 1.39 -12.87 -7.05
N VAL A 134 0.30 -13.17 -6.33
CA VAL A 134 -0.92 -13.61 -7.01
C VAL A 134 -1.59 -12.42 -7.69
N GLY A 135 -1.79 -12.54 -8.99
CA GLY A 135 -2.46 -11.52 -9.81
C GLY A 135 -1.52 -10.84 -10.81
N TYR A 136 -2.11 -9.99 -11.65
CA TYR A 136 -1.40 -9.23 -12.68
C TYR A 136 -0.53 -8.10 -12.10
N TRP A 137 -0.97 -7.46 -11.02
CA TRP A 137 -0.27 -6.33 -10.43
C TRP A 137 0.75 -6.78 -9.39
N SER A 138 1.99 -6.29 -9.50
CA SER A 138 3.11 -6.81 -8.70
C SER A 138 3.65 -5.83 -7.66
N HIS A 139 3.37 -4.53 -7.78
CA HIS A 139 3.90 -3.54 -6.84
C HIS A 139 3.01 -2.32 -6.67
N ALA A 140 3.09 -1.67 -5.52
CA ALA A 140 2.32 -0.48 -5.19
C ALA A 140 3.15 0.58 -4.46
N GLY A 141 2.79 1.85 -4.68
CA GLY A 141 3.30 3.01 -3.97
C GLY A 141 2.27 4.13 -3.89
N ILE A 142 2.59 5.20 -3.19
CA ILE A 142 1.69 6.36 -3.00
C ILE A 142 2.41 7.67 -3.33
N LEU A 143 1.77 8.53 -4.12
CA LEU A 143 2.31 9.85 -4.45
C LEU A 143 2.34 10.72 -3.19
N TYR A 144 3.51 11.26 -2.85
CA TYR A 144 3.66 12.12 -1.67
C TYR A 144 3.53 13.60 -1.98
N ARG A 145 4.43 14.13 -2.81
CA ARG A 145 4.42 15.54 -3.20
C ARG A 145 5.13 15.71 -4.53
N TYR A 146 4.83 16.80 -5.21
CA TYR A 146 5.61 17.25 -6.35
C TYR A 146 6.89 17.95 -5.88
N ASP A 147 8.04 17.56 -6.44
CA ASP A 147 9.32 18.23 -6.24
C ASP A 147 9.62 19.11 -7.47
N SER A 148 9.62 20.43 -7.26
CA SER A 148 9.84 21.41 -8.33
C SER A 148 11.28 21.41 -8.86
N THR A 149 12.25 20.92 -8.07
CA THR A 149 13.66 20.86 -8.47
C THR A 149 13.87 19.69 -9.42
N LEU A 150 13.31 18.53 -9.07
CA LEU A 150 13.35 17.34 -9.92
C LEU A 150 12.33 17.39 -11.06
N ARG A 151 11.36 18.30 -10.95
CA ARG A 151 10.21 18.43 -11.85
C ARG A 151 9.44 17.12 -11.97
N ASP A 152 9.28 16.44 -10.83
CA ASP A 152 8.67 15.12 -10.76
C ASP A 152 7.87 14.92 -9.46
N TRP A 153 6.93 13.99 -9.49
CA TRP A 153 6.27 13.49 -8.29
C TRP A 153 7.20 12.54 -7.53
N LEU A 154 7.15 12.62 -6.21
CA LEU A 154 7.80 11.67 -5.33
C LEU A 154 6.82 10.56 -4.96
N VAL A 155 7.28 9.32 -5.05
CA VAL A 155 6.55 8.10 -4.69
C VAL A 155 7.14 7.56 -3.40
N VAL A 156 6.29 7.31 -2.41
CA VAL A 156 6.66 6.54 -1.22
C VAL A 156 6.24 5.09 -1.44
N GLU A 157 7.16 4.16 -1.24
CA GLU A 157 6.94 2.73 -1.52
C GLU A 157 7.83 1.87 -0.63
N ALA A 158 7.39 0.66 -0.33
CA ALA A 158 8.19 -0.35 0.37
C ALA A 158 8.86 -1.27 -0.64
N LEU A 159 10.19 -1.27 -0.68
CA LEU A 159 11.03 -2.08 -1.57
C LEU A 159 11.82 -3.09 -0.75
N PHE A 160 12.58 -3.98 -1.40
CA PHE A 160 13.41 -4.97 -0.73
C PHE A 160 14.30 -4.39 0.39
N GLU A 161 14.79 -3.16 0.23
CA GLU A 161 15.61 -2.46 1.24
C GLU A 161 14.80 -1.73 2.31
N GLY A 162 13.46 -1.76 2.24
CA GLY A 162 12.50 -1.10 3.10
C GLY A 162 11.78 0.07 2.44
N VAL A 163 11.10 0.87 3.25
CA VAL A 163 10.36 2.06 2.79
C VAL A 163 11.34 3.11 2.26
N ARG A 164 11.11 3.59 1.04
CA ARG A 164 11.93 4.55 0.31
C ARG A 164 11.08 5.63 -0.36
N VAL A 165 11.76 6.66 -0.84
CA VAL A 165 11.18 7.68 -1.73
C VAL A 165 11.93 7.64 -3.04
N ASN A 166 11.21 7.40 -4.14
CA ASN A 166 11.74 7.47 -5.49
C ASN A 166 10.95 8.50 -6.31
N THR A 167 11.41 8.77 -7.52
CA THR A 167 10.67 9.62 -8.45
C THR A 167 9.58 8.83 -9.17
N LEU A 168 8.51 9.50 -9.62
CA LEU A 168 7.48 8.85 -10.43
C LEU A 168 8.05 8.34 -11.76
N ARG A 169 8.99 9.06 -12.38
CA ARG A 169 9.69 8.54 -13.57
C ARG A 169 10.42 7.24 -13.29
N GLU A 170 11.13 7.15 -12.17
CA GLU A 170 11.83 5.91 -11.77
C GLU A 170 10.83 4.78 -11.53
N PHE A 171 9.73 5.05 -10.81
CA PHE A 171 8.65 4.07 -10.64
C PHE A 171 8.12 3.58 -11.98
N LEU A 172 7.72 4.50 -12.87
CA LEU A 172 7.20 4.18 -14.20
C LEU A 172 8.18 3.33 -15.01
N SER A 173 9.49 3.59 -14.90
CA SER A 173 10.49 2.89 -15.68
C SER A 173 10.68 1.42 -15.30
N ARG A 174 10.21 0.99 -14.12
CA ARG A 174 10.43 -0.38 -13.63
C ARG A 174 9.38 -1.39 -14.07
N TYR A 175 8.23 -0.94 -14.59
CA TYR A 175 7.07 -1.78 -14.83
C TYR A 175 6.65 -1.73 -16.29
N SER A 176 6.12 -2.83 -16.83
CA SER A 176 5.63 -2.93 -18.21
C SER A 176 4.22 -2.35 -18.38
N ALA A 177 3.43 -2.40 -17.31
CA ALA A 177 2.15 -1.72 -17.20
C ALA A 177 2.06 -0.96 -15.87
N VAL A 178 1.45 0.21 -15.90
CA VAL A 178 1.23 1.04 -14.72
C VAL A 178 -0.18 1.62 -14.74
N VAL A 179 -0.85 1.56 -13.59
CA VAL A 179 -2.09 2.28 -13.32
C VAL A 179 -1.86 3.28 -12.19
N ILE A 180 -2.44 4.47 -12.31
CA ILE A 180 -2.56 5.42 -11.22
C ILE A 180 -4.01 5.44 -10.79
N LEU A 181 -4.26 5.17 -9.51
CA LEU A 181 -5.58 5.13 -8.92
C LEU A 181 -5.79 6.33 -8.00
N ARG A 182 -7.06 6.67 -7.80
CA ARG A 182 -7.51 7.65 -6.83
C ARG A 182 -8.62 7.06 -5.96
N VAL A 183 -8.57 7.35 -4.66
CA VAL A 183 -9.57 6.86 -3.70
C VAL A 183 -10.83 7.74 -3.74
N ASN A 184 -11.99 7.09 -3.87
CA ASN A 184 -13.32 7.66 -3.87
C ASN A 184 -13.66 8.31 -2.52
N GLY A 185 -14.40 9.41 -2.55
CA GLY A 185 -14.87 10.09 -1.33
C GLY A 185 -13.78 10.74 -0.46
N VAL A 186 -12.49 10.63 -0.82
CA VAL A 186 -11.38 11.20 -0.07
C VAL A 186 -10.98 12.57 -0.63
N SER A 187 -11.04 13.59 0.24
CA SER A 187 -10.59 14.96 -0.08
C SER A 187 -9.08 15.02 -0.28
N ASP A 188 -8.59 16.03 -1.03
CA ASP A 188 -7.15 16.24 -1.26
C ASP A 188 -6.36 16.29 0.05
N SER A 189 -6.91 16.95 1.07
CA SER A 189 -6.26 17.05 2.38
C SER A 189 -6.14 15.71 3.12
N ALA A 190 -7.14 14.83 2.96
CA ALA A 190 -7.14 13.51 3.58
C ALA A 190 -6.20 12.55 2.82
N ALA A 191 -6.18 12.63 1.49
CA ALA A 191 -5.24 11.89 0.64
C ALA A 191 -3.78 12.31 0.93
N ALA A 192 -3.53 13.61 1.09
CA ALA A 192 -2.21 14.12 1.50
C ALA A 192 -1.78 13.64 2.89
N LYS A 193 -2.71 13.46 3.84
CA LYS A 193 -2.42 12.86 5.15
C LYS A 193 -2.00 11.39 5.01
N ALA A 194 -2.69 10.60 4.18
CA ALA A 194 -2.30 9.22 3.91
C ALA A 194 -0.86 9.18 3.36
N ALA A 195 -0.56 9.98 2.34
CA ALA A 195 0.79 10.02 1.77
C ALA A 195 1.85 10.49 2.78
N SER A 196 1.53 11.47 3.62
CA SER A 196 2.41 11.93 4.70
C SER A 196 2.62 10.85 5.77
N TRP A 197 1.60 10.04 6.05
CA TRP A 197 1.70 8.91 6.95
C TRP A 197 2.64 7.85 6.39
N ALA A 198 2.52 7.50 5.09
CA ALA A 198 3.44 6.57 4.45
C ALA A 198 4.88 7.10 4.49
N TYR A 199 5.06 8.40 4.18
CA TYR A 199 6.37 9.06 4.30
C TYR A 199 6.94 8.99 5.72
N SER A 200 6.11 9.05 6.77
CA SER A 200 6.57 8.90 8.15
C SER A 200 7.17 7.53 8.47
N LYS A 201 6.97 6.54 7.59
CA LYS A 201 7.53 5.19 7.67
C LYS A 201 8.83 5.04 6.92
N LEU A 202 9.39 6.12 6.39
CA LEU A 202 10.68 6.10 5.71
C LEU A 202 11.72 5.34 6.53
N TYR A 203 12.46 4.45 5.86
CA TYR A 203 13.46 3.54 6.44
C TYR A 203 12.93 2.38 7.29
N TYR A 204 11.61 2.20 7.41
CA TYR A 204 11.08 0.96 7.99
C TYR A 204 11.48 -0.23 7.08
N PRO A 205 11.85 -1.38 7.65
CA PRO A 205 12.25 -2.55 6.87
C PRO A 205 11.10 -3.11 6.03
N TYR A 206 11.46 -3.83 4.97
CA TYR A 206 10.50 -4.57 4.15
C TYR A 206 9.90 -5.71 4.96
N ASP A 207 8.59 -5.89 4.86
CA ASP A 207 7.92 -7.01 5.48
C ASP A 207 7.88 -8.22 4.53
N TRP A 208 8.61 -9.26 4.89
CA TRP A 208 8.65 -10.51 4.14
C TRP A 208 7.52 -11.47 4.52
N ASN A 209 6.78 -11.13 5.59
CA ASN A 209 5.64 -11.89 6.07
C ASN A 209 4.36 -11.33 5.44
N GLY A 210 4.19 -11.55 4.13
CA GLY A 210 3.01 -11.12 3.35
C GLY A 210 1.69 -11.79 3.71
N TYR A 211 1.63 -12.45 4.87
CA TYR A 211 0.46 -13.17 5.36
C TYR A 211 -0.44 -12.29 6.22
N TYR A 212 0.05 -11.23 6.87
CA TYR A 212 -0.80 -10.41 7.74
C TYR A 212 -0.63 -8.94 7.41
N LYS A 213 -1.75 -8.24 7.23
CA LYS A 213 -1.77 -6.78 7.13
C LYS A 213 -1.87 -6.12 8.49
N GLN A 214 -1.10 -5.06 8.71
CA GLN A 214 -1.10 -4.27 9.94
C GLN A 214 -1.10 -2.78 9.65
N VAL A 215 -1.92 -2.02 10.37
CA VAL A 215 -1.92 -0.56 10.25
C VAL A 215 -0.68 0.02 10.92
N TYR A 216 -0.33 -0.46 12.12
CA TYR A 216 0.79 0.06 12.92
C TYR A 216 1.81 -1.06 13.20
N GLY A 217 2.64 -1.33 12.20
CA GLY A 217 3.67 -2.36 12.24
C GLY A 217 5.09 -1.80 12.29
N PRO A 218 6.08 -2.64 12.62
CA PRO A 218 7.50 -2.29 12.53
C PRO A 218 8.07 -2.44 11.10
N SER A 219 7.31 -3.05 10.18
CA SER A 219 7.69 -3.34 8.78
C SER A 219 6.48 -3.23 7.88
N TYR A 220 6.70 -3.01 6.58
CA TYR A 220 5.63 -3.00 5.57
C TYR A 220 6.11 -3.61 4.25
N TYR A 221 5.24 -4.35 3.55
CA TYR A 221 5.40 -4.60 2.12
C TYR A 221 4.62 -3.58 1.28
N CYS A 222 4.78 -3.64 -0.04
CA CYS A 222 4.41 -2.56 -0.95
C CYS A 222 2.93 -2.12 -0.84
N SER A 223 1.99 -3.03 -1.09
CA SER A 223 0.54 -2.79 -1.02
C SER A 223 0.04 -2.58 0.41
N GLU A 224 0.63 -3.25 1.40
CA GLU A 224 0.29 -3.04 2.81
C GLU A 224 0.58 -1.62 3.26
N LEU A 225 1.73 -1.04 2.87
CA LEU A 225 2.08 0.33 3.23
C LEU A 225 1.01 1.31 2.74
N VAL A 226 0.53 1.13 1.50
CA VAL A 226 -0.49 1.98 0.88
C VAL A 226 -1.83 1.81 1.58
N TRP A 227 -2.28 0.57 1.79
CA TRP A 227 -3.51 0.27 2.52
C TRP A 227 -3.48 0.83 3.94
N ALA A 228 -2.39 0.59 4.69
CA ALA A 228 -2.22 1.04 6.05
C ALA A 228 -2.25 2.57 6.14
N ALA A 229 -1.71 3.29 5.15
CA ALA A 229 -1.74 4.74 5.09
C ALA A 229 -3.17 5.29 5.01
N TYR A 230 -4.01 4.69 4.15
CA TYR A 230 -5.41 5.07 4.02
C TYR A 230 -6.22 4.69 5.26
N MET A 231 -6.04 3.48 5.79
CA MET A 231 -6.68 3.03 7.01
C MET A 231 -6.35 3.92 8.21
N ALA A 232 -5.07 4.28 8.40
CA ALA A 232 -4.61 5.07 9.54
C ALA A 232 -5.13 6.51 9.55
N THR A 233 -5.44 7.08 8.37
CA THR A 233 -5.67 8.53 8.24
C THR A 233 -7.07 8.89 7.77
N THR A 234 -7.77 7.97 7.10
CA THR A 234 -9.09 8.17 6.52
C THR A 234 -10.11 7.11 6.93
N SER A 235 -9.64 5.96 7.44
CA SER A 235 -10.45 4.78 7.72
C SER A 235 -11.16 4.17 6.49
N VAL A 236 -10.78 4.58 5.27
CA VAL A 236 -11.20 3.93 4.03
C VAL A 236 -10.37 2.66 3.84
N ASP A 237 -11.05 1.53 3.66
CA ASP A 237 -10.44 0.22 3.46
C ASP A 237 -10.39 -0.10 1.96
N ILE A 238 -9.25 0.21 1.34
CA ILE A 238 -9.00 -0.04 -0.10
C ILE A 238 -8.58 -1.49 -0.39
N ASP A 239 -8.95 -2.40 0.49
CA ASP A 239 -8.72 -3.85 0.41
C ASP A 239 -9.91 -4.59 1.06
N ALA A 240 -11.12 -4.11 0.79
CA ALA A 240 -12.34 -4.67 1.36
C ALA A 240 -12.76 -5.97 0.65
N TYR A 241 -12.22 -6.24 -0.54
CA TYR A 241 -12.59 -7.37 -1.37
C TYR A 241 -11.47 -8.42 -1.48
N VAL A 242 -11.65 -9.52 -0.74
CA VAL A 242 -10.70 -10.65 -0.67
C VAL A 242 -10.90 -11.57 -1.88
N TRP A 243 -9.93 -11.62 -2.78
CA TRP A 243 -10.01 -12.39 -4.03
C TRP A 243 -9.82 -13.88 -3.86
N LEU A 244 -8.99 -14.30 -2.91
CA LEU A 244 -8.62 -15.69 -2.73
C LEU A 244 -8.56 -16.06 -1.25
N PRO A 245 -9.07 -17.23 -0.83
CA PRO A 245 -8.89 -17.73 0.53
C PRO A 245 -7.40 -17.93 0.91
N GLN A 246 -6.50 -17.91 -0.07
CA GLN A 246 -5.06 -18.08 0.07
C GLN A 246 -4.29 -16.77 0.31
N ASN A 247 -4.95 -15.60 0.25
CA ASN A 247 -4.28 -14.31 0.52
C ASN A 247 -3.93 -14.12 2.02
N TRP A 248 -4.23 -15.12 2.85
CA TRP A 248 -3.76 -15.28 4.23
C TRP A 248 -4.01 -14.10 5.19
N TYR A 249 -4.84 -13.11 4.84
CA TYR A 249 -5.05 -11.81 5.54
C TYR A 249 -4.06 -10.69 5.16
N GLY A 250 -3.35 -10.79 4.04
CA GLY A 250 -2.58 -9.71 3.43
C GLY A 250 -3.40 -8.81 2.48
N VAL A 251 -2.72 -7.87 1.81
CA VAL A 251 -3.25 -6.93 0.81
C VAL A 251 -2.52 -7.17 -0.51
N LEU A 252 -3.18 -7.61 -1.57
CA LEU A 252 -2.52 -7.72 -2.88
C LEU A 252 -2.67 -6.41 -3.67
N PRO A 253 -1.67 -5.99 -4.48
CA PRO A 253 -1.82 -4.83 -5.34
C PRO A 253 -3.05 -4.94 -6.27
N GLY A 254 -3.37 -6.15 -6.73
CA GLY A 254 -4.56 -6.39 -7.54
C GLY A 254 -5.88 -6.19 -6.80
N GLU A 255 -5.92 -6.41 -5.49
CA GLU A 255 -7.11 -6.15 -4.67
C GLU A 255 -7.36 -4.64 -4.57
N ILE A 256 -6.31 -3.82 -4.41
CA ILE A 256 -6.43 -2.35 -4.44
C ILE A 256 -6.98 -1.87 -5.79
N VAL A 257 -6.49 -2.42 -6.92
CA VAL A 257 -6.98 -2.04 -8.26
C VAL A 257 -8.45 -2.37 -8.46
N ALA A 258 -8.92 -3.45 -7.85
CA ALA A 258 -10.28 -3.93 -8.02
C ALA A 258 -11.27 -3.41 -6.98
N ASP A 259 -10.77 -2.76 -5.93
CA ASP A 259 -11.60 -2.22 -4.88
C ASP A 259 -12.49 -1.09 -5.41
N SER A 260 -13.78 -1.14 -5.06
CA SER A 260 -14.77 -0.14 -5.47
C SER A 260 -14.51 1.27 -4.92
N ASP A 261 -13.69 1.38 -3.86
CA ASP A 261 -13.25 2.64 -3.31
C ASP A 261 -12.10 3.26 -4.09
N THR A 262 -11.61 2.63 -5.17
CA THR A 262 -10.63 3.23 -6.08
C THR A 262 -11.13 3.34 -7.51
N TYR A 263 -10.53 4.25 -8.27
CA TYR A 263 -10.73 4.35 -9.71
C TYR A 263 -9.45 4.79 -10.41
N ALA A 264 -9.25 4.30 -11.63
CA ALA A 264 -8.11 4.70 -12.44
C ALA A 264 -8.25 6.16 -12.92
N VAL A 265 -7.20 6.95 -12.69
CA VAL A 265 -7.06 8.30 -13.27
C VAL A 265 -6.10 8.31 -14.45
N TRP A 266 -5.22 7.32 -14.56
CA TRP A 266 -4.30 7.16 -15.68
C TRP A 266 -3.87 5.70 -15.80
N TYR A 267 -3.59 5.26 -17.03
CA TYR A 267 -3.14 3.90 -17.33
C TYR A 267 -2.20 3.90 -18.53
N SER A 268 -1.15 3.10 -18.47
CA SER A 268 -0.27 2.83 -19.60
C SER A 268 0.19 1.39 -19.58
N ASN A 269 0.13 0.72 -20.73
CA ASN A 269 0.55 -0.66 -20.91
C ASN A 269 1.41 -0.77 -22.17
N LEU A 270 2.57 -1.40 -22.02
CA LEU A 270 3.55 -1.64 -23.08
C LEU A 270 3.60 -3.11 -23.51
N GLU A 271 2.80 -3.97 -22.87
CA GLU A 271 2.59 -5.36 -23.25
C GLU A 271 1.59 -5.38 -24.42
N GLY A 272 2.08 -5.77 -25.60
CA GLY A 272 1.30 -5.89 -26.84
C GLY A 272 1.43 -7.27 -27.45
#